data_AF-A0A523PQ31-F1
#
_entry.id   AF-A0A523PQ31-F1
#
_cell.length_a   1.000
_cell.length_b   1.000
_cell.length_c   1.000
_cell.angle_alpha   90.00
_cell.angle_beta   90.00
_cell.angle_gamma   90.00
#
_symmetry.space_group_name_H-M   'P 1'
#
loop_
_entity.id
_entity.type
_entity.pdbx_description
1 polymer ?
#
loop_
_entity_poly.entity_id
_entity_poly.type
_entity_poly.pdbx_seq_one_letter_code
_entity_poly.pdbx_strand_id
1 'polypeptide(L)' 'MIGFFKGLVIGAVVAFPLGMNFGKDEPLLSNPFAVKADIPERIAEESGRLLKATKRAIHEATKPLKQ' A
#
# COMPACT_ATOMS: atom_id res chain seq x y z
N MET A 1 -33.79 -0.96 -16.88
CA MET A 1 -32.90 0.12 -16.37
C MET A 1 -32.63 -0.02 -14.87
N ILE A 2 -33.65 -0.02 -14.00
CA ILE A 2 -33.48 -0.13 -12.53
C ILE A 2 -32.72 -1.40 -12.08
N GLY A 3 -32.98 -2.55 -12.71
CA GLY A 3 -32.27 -3.80 -12.37
C GLY A 3 -30.76 -3.76 -12.66
N PHE A 4 -30.35 -3.06 -13.73
CA PHE A 4 -28.95 -2.87 -14.06
C PHE A 4 -28.22 -2.05 -13.00
N PHE A 5 -28.80 -0.91 -12.59
CA PHE A 5 -28.23 -0.07 -11.53
C PHE A 5 -28.18 -0.79 -10.18
N LYS A 6 -29.21 -1.59 -9.85
CA LYS A 6 -29.18 -2.44 -8.64
C LYS A 6 -28.04 -3.44 -8.69
N GLY A 7 -27.86 -4.16 -9.80
CA GLY A 7 -26.76 -5.09 -9.99
C GLY A 7 -25.39 -4.42 -9.91
N LEU A 8 -25.25 -3.25 -10.53
CA LEU A 8 -24.02 -2.46 -10.50
C LEU A 8 -23.67 -2.01 -9.07
N VAL A 9 -24.65 -1.49 -8.32
CA VAL A 9 -24.43 -1.05 -6.93
C VAL A 9 -24.08 -2.23 -6.04
N ILE A 10 -24.79 -3.35 -6.14
CA ILE A 10 -24.48 -4.56 -5.36
C ILE A 10 -23.09 -5.08 -5.69
N GLY A 11 -22.75 -5.15 -6.99
CA GLY A 11 -21.43 -5.57 -7.44
C GLY A 11 -20.32 -4.66 -6.93
N ALA A 12 -20.51 -3.35 -6.98
CA ALA A 12 -19.54 -2.38 -6.46
C ALA A 12 -19.35 -2.51 -4.94
N VAL A 13 -20.44 -2.68 -4.17
CA VAL A 13 -20.36 -2.82 -2.71
C VAL A 13 -19.63 -4.10 -2.28
N VAL A 14 -19.68 -5.17 -3.08
CA VAL A 14 -18.95 -6.42 -2.79
C VAL A 14 -17.52 -6.37 -3.32
N ALA A 15 -17.32 -5.94 -4.56
CA ALA A 15 -15.99 -5.94 -5.20
C ALA A 15 -15.03 -4.93 -4.55
N PHE A 16 -15.54 -3.80 -4.06
CA PHE A 16 -14.73 -2.73 -3.49
C PHE A 16 -13.98 -3.11 -2.20
N PRO A 17 -14.62 -3.62 -1.13
CA PRO A 17 -13.91 -4.06 0.08
C PRO A 17 -12.99 -5.24 -0.21
N LEU A 18 -13.42 -6.19 -1.04
CA LEU A 18 -12.59 -7.31 -1.48
C LEU A 18 -11.31 -6.80 -2.13
N GLY A 19 -11.40 -5.87 -3.08
CA GLY A 19 -10.24 -5.29 -3.76
C GLY A 19 -9.32 -4.47 -2.85
N MET A 20 -9.88 -3.68 -1.93
CA MET A 20 -9.10 -2.83 -1.01
C MET A 20 -8.39 -3.59 0.10
N ASN A 21 -8.98 -4.71 0.54
CA ASN A 21 -8.43 -5.56 1.60
C ASN A 21 -7.59 -6.72 1.03
N PHE A 22 -7.67 -7.01 -0.28
CA PHE A 22 -6.83 -8.05 -0.89
C PHE A 22 -5.34 -7.71 -0.76
N GLY A 23 -4.58 -8.58 -0.11
CA GLY A 23 -3.14 -8.38 0.14
C GLY A 23 -2.81 -7.50 1.35
N LYS A 24 -3.81 -6.93 2.02
CA LYS A 24 -3.67 -6.51 3.42
C LYS A 24 -3.97 -7.74 4.26
N ASP A 25 -3.19 -8.03 5.29
CA ASP A 25 -3.43 -9.15 6.23
C ASP A 25 -4.68 -8.89 7.12
N GLU A 26 -5.75 -8.35 6.53
CA GLU A 26 -7.03 -8.02 7.15
C GLU A 26 -8.16 -8.83 6.49
N PRO A 27 -9.27 -9.10 7.20
CA PRO A 27 -10.39 -9.84 6.65
C PRO A 27 -10.94 -9.16 5.38
N LEU A 28 -11.17 -9.90 4.30
CA LEU A 28 -11.52 -9.33 2.99
C LEU A 28 -12.81 -8.47 2.99
N LEU A 29 -13.77 -8.80 3.84
CA LEU A 29 -15.03 -8.07 3.99
C LEU A 29 -15.04 -7.14 5.21
N SER A 30 -13.88 -6.89 5.84
CA SER A 30 -13.76 -5.85 6.87
C SER A 30 -14.05 -4.48 6.26
N ASN A 31 -14.45 -3.52 7.10
CA ASN A 31 -14.63 -2.14 6.66
C ASN A 31 -13.29 -1.62 6.07
N PRO A 32 -13.20 -1.37 4.75
CA PRO A 32 -11.94 -1.03 4.11
C PRO A 32 -11.50 0.41 4.45
N PHE A 33 -12.36 1.19 5.12
CA PHE A 33 -12.06 2.51 5.67
C PHE A 33 -11.74 2.48 7.17
N ALA A 34 -11.80 1.31 7.82
CA ALA A 34 -11.43 1.16 9.23
C ALA A 34 -9.91 1.02 9.45
N VAL A 35 -9.13 0.88 8.36
CA VAL A 35 -7.67 0.88 8.41
C VAL A 35 -7.22 2.16 9.12
N LYS A 36 -6.60 1.98 10.30
CA LYS A 36 -6.03 3.08 11.08
C LYS A 36 -5.11 3.90 10.19
N ALA A 37 -5.08 5.21 10.41
CA ALA A 37 -4.35 6.21 9.62
C ALA A 37 -2.81 6.09 9.66
N ASP A 38 -2.25 4.88 9.69
CA ASP A 38 -0.80 4.58 9.67
C ASP A 38 -0.24 4.47 8.25
N ILE A 39 -1.06 4.65 7.22
CA ILE A 39 -0.60 4.66 5.83
C ILE A 39 0.49 5.73 5.58
N PRO A 40 0.35 6.98 6.06
CA PRO A 40 1.38 8.00 5.91
C PRO A 40 2.68 7.63 6.65
N GLU A 41 2.55 7.01 7.82
CA GLU A 41 3.70 6.64 8.66
C GLU A 41 4.46 5.45 8.07
N ARG A 42 3.75 4.44 7.54
CA ARG A 42 4.36 3.34 6.77
C ARG A 42 5.08 3.84 5.52
N ILE A 43 4.45 4.73 4.75
CA ILE A 43 5.07 5.31 3.54
C ILE A 43 6.32 6.12 3.92
N ALA A 44 6.27 6.90 5.00
CA ALA A 44 7.41 7.66 5.49
C ALA A 44 8.55 6.74 5.95
N GLU A 45 8.24 5.66 6.66
CA GLU A 45 9.24 4.69 7.12
C GLU A 45 9.90 3.95 5.96
N GLU A 46 9.10 3.48 4.99
CA GLU A 46 9.60 2.77 3.81
C GLU A 46 10.45 3.67 2.90
N SER A 47 10.00 4.90 2.67
CA SER A 47 10.78 5.93 1.95
C SER A 47 12.10 6.23 2.64
N GLY A 48 12.10 6.33 3.98
CA GLY A 48 13.30 6.53 4.78
C GLY A 48 14.30 5.36 4.69
N ARG A 49 13.79 4.11 4.66
CA ARG A 49 14.64 2.91 4.45
C ARG A 49 15.26 2.92 3.07
N LEU A 50 14.48 3.22 2.02
CA LEU A 50 14.97 3.31 0.65
C LEU A 50 16.07 4.39 0.52
N LEU A 51 15.84 5.58 1.07
CA LEU A 51 16.83 6.67 1.03
C LEU A 51 18.15 6.27 1.70
N LYS A 52 18.09 5.59 2.85
CA LYS A 52 19.28 5.07 3.56
C LYS A 52 20.00 4.00 2.74
N ALA A 53 19.27 3.09 2.11
CA ALA A 53 19.85 2.06 1.26
C ALA A 53 20.58 2.68 0.06
N THR A 54 19.95 3.64 -0.62
CA THR A 54 20.56 4.39 -1.73
C THR A 54 21.81 5.14 -1.27
N LYS A 55 21.74 5.85 -0.13
CA LYS A 55 22.91 6.56 0.43
C LYS A 55 24.08 5.61 0.72
N ARG A 56 23.80 4.41 1.27
CA ARG A 56 24.83 3.39 1.53
C ARG A 56 25.45 2.89 0.24
N ALA A 57 24.63 2.56 -0.76
CA ALA A 57 25.10 2.07 -2.06
C ALA A 57 26.00 3.11 -2.76
N ILE A 58 25.59 4.39 -2.78
CA ILE A 58 26.42 5.47 -3.32
C ILE A 58 27.72 5.60 -2.53
N HIS A 59 27.63 5.66 -1.19
CA HIS A 59 28.81 5.80 -0.35
C HIS A 59 29.82 4.67 -0.59
N GLU A 60 29.35 3.43 -0.69
CA GLU A 60 30.18 2.26 -0.99
C GLU A 60 30.81 2.32 -2.38
N ALA A 61 30.05 2.72 -3.42
CA ALA A 61 30.57 2.91 -4.76
C ALA A 61 31.62 4.04 -4.84
N THR A 62 31.50 5.06 -3.98
CA THR A 62 32.43 6.20 -3.91
C THR A 62 33.55 6.02 -2.90
N LYS A 63 33.65 4.87 -2.21
CA LYS A 63 34.76 4.66 -1.28
C LYS A 63 36.07 4.74 -2.06
N PRO A 64 37.05 5.52 -1.58
CA PRO A 64 38.35 5.58 -2.21
C PRO A 64 38.95 4.16 -2.17
N LEU A 65 39.42 3.68 -3.32
CA LEU A 65 40.25 2.49 -3.39
C LEU A 65 41.44 2.74 -2.47
N LYS A 66 41.51 2.00 -1.35
CA LYS A 66 42.70 1.98 -0.50
C LYS A 66 43.83 1.39 -1.34
N GLN A 67 44.73 2.26 -1.81
CA GLN A 67 46.05 1.86 -2.27
C GLN A 67 46.94 1.59 -1.06
#